data_AF-A0A663EHY4-F1
#
_entry.id   AF-A0A663EHY4-F1
#
_cell.length_a   1.000
_cell.length_b   1.000
_cell.length_c   1.000
_cell.angle_alpha   90.00
_cell.angle_beta   90.00
_cell.angle_gamma   90.00
#
_symmetry.space_group_name_H-M   'P 1'
#
loop_
_entity.id
_entity.type
_entity.pdbx_description
1 polymer ?
#
loop_
_entity_poly.entity_id
_entity_poly.type
_entity_poly.pdbx_seq_one_letter_code
_entity_poly.pdbx_strand_id
1 'polypeptide(L)'
;MVLDPGSAAGGGLGAGAAPRLPDRHDPPLCSWPSPPPPAPGPAPRCPRGTRRLSETGAGMRRSESAGRRGGGMRAAASLPHIARGRGEEGGGRRSPCLLVALRPRNVEAERERFFRASFAYDPQFEYAEPVPAAVLDKYGAASDRFVAQAIRIIRAVLEKYGTYESFEVATGGRLLSKCQIWSIIRKYMQKEGCVGEVVVQLTDDLLSQAVMMVEDSRPTLAINLAGARQHWLEGMLRHEIGTHYIRGVNNTRQPWHSSEGRKQYSLKPANPTEEGLASLHSVLFRKQPFLWRAALLYYTIERASRLSFSALFQDLEQYVQDAGVRWEYCVRAKRGQTDTSQPGCFSKDQVYLDGILRILRHRQTIDFPLLAALGKVSYEDVNRLKKFGVLEKARIPHFMQDLERYMKQLDHIVTTNGLNEEELEQLLPD
;
A
#
# COMPACT_ATOMS: atom_id res chain seq x y z
N MET A 1 -2.20 -63.49 39.08
CA MET A 1 -0.93 -63.62 38.34
C MET A 1 -0.40 -62.20 38.16
N VAL A 2 0.37 -61.65 39.11
CA VAL A 2 1.80 -61.92 39.41
C VAL A 2 2.68 -61.68 38.19
N LEU A 3 3.74 -60.86 38.17
CA LEU A 3 4.27 -59.77 38.99
C LEU A 3 5.22 -59.00 38.06
N ASP A 4 5.42 -57.73 38.41
CA ASP A 4 6.41 -56.73 38.00
C ASP A 4 7.90 -57.22 38.12
N PRO A 5 8.93 -56.34 38.03
CA PRO A 5 9.87 -56.17 36.92
C PRO A 5 11.33 -56.59 37.27
N GLY A 6 12.29 -56.38 36.37
CA GLY A 6 13.71 -56.45 36.75
C GLY A 6 14.68 -56.51 35.57
N SER A 7 15.32 -55.38 35.27
CA SER A 7 16.45 -55.28 34.36
C SER A 7 17.70 -54.92 35.15
N ALA A 8 18.71 -55.80 35.14
CA ALA A 8 20.09 -55.46 35.49
C ALA A 8 21.08 -56.47 34.88
N ALA A 9 22.06 -55.89 34.16
CA ALA A 9 23.47 -56.27 34.03
C ALA A 9 23.92 -57.51 33.21
N GLY A 10 24.81 -57.26 32.24
CA GLY A 10 26.15 -57.87 32.25
C GLY A 10 26.70 -58.48 30.95
N GLY A 11 27.65 -57.78 30.31
CA GLY A 11 28.78 -58.29 29.51
C GLY A 11 28.47 -58.96 28.14
N GLY A 12 29.25 -58.86 27.07
CA GLY A 12 30.56 -58.28 26.79
C GLY A 12 31.16 -58.99 25.55
N LEU A 13 31.79 -58.19 24.68
CA LEU A 13 32.79 -58.54 23.63
C LEU A 13 32.34 -59.15 22.28
N GLY A 14 32.78 -58.49 21.20
CA GLY A 14 32.82 -59.04 19.84
C GLY A 14 33.07 -57.98 18.77
N ALA A 15 34.33 -57.79 18.39
CA ALA A 15 34.81 -56.84 17.37
C ALA A 15 34.40 -57.22 15.93
N GLY A 16 34.13 -56.23 15.07
CA GLY A 16 33.85 -56.45 13.65
C GLY A 16 33.91 -55.15 12.83
N ALA A 17 34.94 -55.06 12.00
CA ALA A 17 35.39 -53.97 11.12
C ALA A 17 34.32 -53.20 10.32
N ALA A 18 34.52 -51.87 10.20
CA ALA A 18 33.91 -50.99 9.20
C ALA A 18 34.96 -50.64 8.11
N PRO A 19 34.59 -50.63 6.80
CA PRO A 19 35.55 -50.34 5.74
C PRO A 19 35.72 -48.83 5.52
N ARG A 20 36.99 -48.41 5.44
CA ARG A 20 37.46 -47.10 4.97
C ARG A 20 37.56 -47.10 3.45
N LEU A 21 37.16 -46.01 2.80
CA LEU A 21 37.53 -45.65 1.42
C LEU A 21 38.18 -44.25 1.40
N PRO A 22 39.05 -43.97 0.41
CA PRO A 22 40.29 -43.25 0.65
C PRO A 22 40.26 -41.75 0.35
N ASP A 23 41.11 -41.04 1.09
CA ASP A 23 41.56 -39.67 0.85
C ASP A 23 42.16 -39.49 -0.55
N ARG A 24 41.73 -38.43 -1.23
CA ARG A 24 42.48 -37.80 -2.33
C ARG A 24 42.78 -36.35 -1.94
N HIS A 25 44.06 -36.11 -1.67
CA HIS A 25 44.68 -34.80 -1.61
C HIS A 25 45.14 -34.38 -3.01
N ASP A 26 44.84 -33.13 -3.39
CA ASP A 26 45.68 -32.16 -4.14
C ASP A 26 44.77 -31.07 -4.76
N PRO A 27 45.25 -29.84 -5.06
CA PRO A 27 46.06 -28.88 -4.30
C PRO A 27 45.29 -27.51 -4.16
N PRO A 28 45.82 -26.47 -3.48
CA PRO A 28 45.05 -25.23 -3.26
C PRO A 28 45.01 -24.38 -4.53
N LEU A 29 43.82 -24.12 -5.05
CA LEU A 29 43.62 -23.17 -6.15
C LEU A 29 43.75 -21.73 -5.65
N CYS A 30 44.66 -21.01 -6.29
CA CYS A 30 44.99 -19.61 -6.10
C CYS A 30 43.77 -18.69 -5.93
N SER A 31 43.82 -17.88 -4.87
CA SER A 31 43.05 -16.66 -4.70
C SER A 31 43.45 -15.64 -5.78
N TRP A 32 42.55 -15.35 -6.71
CA TRP A 32 42.69 -14.23 -7.64
C TRP A 32 42.26 -12.94 -6.93
N PRO A 33 43.09 -11.87 -6.94
CA PRO A 33 42.68 -10.57 -6.40
C PRO A 33 41.58 -9.96 -7.29
N SER A 34 40.50 -9.50 -6.67
CA SER A 34 39.45 -8.74 -7.35
C SER A 34 40.04 -7.47 -7.99
N PRO A 35 39.69 -7.11 -9.23
CA PRO A 35 40.16 -5.88 -9.83
C PRO A 35 39.57 -4.67 -9.08
N PRO A 36 40.33 -3.57 -8.93
CA PRO A 36 39.82 -2.35 -8.30
C PRO A 36 38.67 -1.74 -9.12
N PRO A 37 37.71 -1.06 -8.47
CA PRO A 37 36.62 -0.40 -9.19
C PRO A 37 37.17 0.68 -10.13
N PRO A 38 36.55 0.86 -11.32
CA PRO A 38 36.96 1.92 -12.24
C PRO A 38 36.73 3.30 -11.62
N ALA A 39 37.68 4.21 -11.83
CA ALA A 39 37.61 5.59 -11.38
C ALA A 39 36.34 6.29 -11.90
N PRO A 40 35.68 7.16 -11.12
CA PRO A 40 34.49 7.87 -11.57
C PRO A 40 34.84 8.82 -12.72
N GLY A 41 34.26 8.56 -13.89
CA GLY A 41 34.28 9.48 -15.03
C GLY A 41 33.54 10.79 -14.71
N PRO A 42 33.81 11.88 -15.45
CA PRO A 42 33.35 13.21 -15.09
C PRO A 42 31.82 13.31 -15.10
N ALA A 43 31.25 13.78 -13.99
CA ALA A 43 29.83 14.01 -13.84
C ALA A 43 29.32 15.06 -14.84
N PRO A 44 28.17 14.84 -15.52
CA PRO A 44 27.55 15.87 -16.34
C PRO A 44 27.01 16.98 -15.42
N ARG A 45 27.53 18.19 -15.61
CA ARG A 45 27.07 19.41 -14.93
C ARG A 45 25.63 19.71 -15.34
N CYS A 46 24.67 19.52 -14.44
CA CYS A 46 23.34 20.11 -14.55
C CYS A 46 23.31 21.46 -13.82
N PRO A 47 22.84 22.54 -14.45
CA PRO A 47 22.77 23.85 -13.82
C PRO A 47 21.65 23.89 -12.78
N ARG A 48 22.01 24.38 -11.57
CA ARG A 48 21.06 24.78 -10.53
C ARG A 48 20.21 25.94 -11.05
N GLY A 49 18.91 25.80 -10.96
CA GLY A 49 17.96 26.88 -11.24
C GLY A 49 16.55 26.48 -10.81
N THR A 50 16.16 26.89 -9.60
CA THR A 50 14.77 26.93 -9.17
C THR A 50 14.03 27.98 -9.99
N ARG A 51 13.13 27.58 -10.89
CA ARG A 51 12.07 28.46 -11.39
C ARG A 51 10.74 27.71 -11.48
N ARG A 52 9.82 28.17 -10.64
CA ARG A 52 8.37 28.00 -10.75
C ARG A 52 7.95 28.64 -12.09
N LEU A 53 7.57 27.84 -13.08
CA LEU A 53 7.10 28.33 -14.37
C LEU A 53 5.58 28.28 -14.41
N SER A 54 4.98 29.47 -14.30
CA SER A 54 3.61 29.79 -14.64
C SER A 54 3.68 30.99 -15.57
N GLU A 55 3.42 30.80 -16.86
CA GLU A 55 3.33 31.90 -17.82
C GLU A 55 1.96 31.87 -18.52
N THR A 56 1.14 32.84 -18.15
CA THR A 56 0.03 33.38 -18.93
C THR A 56 0.40 34.82 -19.27
N GLY A 57 0.47 35.17 -20.55
CA GLY A 57 0.75 36.54 -20.99
C GLY A 57 0.63 36.68 -22.50
N ALA A 58 -0.34 37.47 -22.93
CA ALA A 58 -0.77 37.66 -24.31
C ALA A 58 0.20 38.54 -25.14
N GLY A 59 0.24 38.27 -26.45
CA GLY A 59 0.86 39.13 -27.45
C GLY A 59 0.04 39.12 -28.75
N MET A 60 -0.78 40.15 -28.93
CA MET A 60 -1.58 40.42 -30.13
C MET A 60 -0.67 40.82 -31.30
N ARG A 61 -0.71 40.09 -32.43
CA ARG A 61 -0.48 40.66 -33.78
C ARG A 61 -1.37 39.94 -34.80
N ARG A 62 -2.14 40.74 -35.55
CA ARG A 62 -2.97 40.34 -36.69
C ARG A 62 -2.11 40.22 -37.95
N SER A 63 -2.34 39.17 -38.73
CA SER A 63 -2.26 39.20 -40.21
C SER A 63 -3.03 38.01 -40.78
N GLU A 64 -4.00 38.28 -41.63
CA GLU A 64 -4.83 37.32 -42.37
C GLU A 64 -4.06 36.73 -43.57
N SER A 65 -4.21 35.42 -43.83
CA SER A 65 -4.63 34.88 -45.15
C SER A 65 -4.51 33.34 -45.24
N ALA A 66 -5.66 32.72 -45.56
CA ALA A 66 -5.89 31.54 -46.41
C ALA A 66 -5.09 30.21 -46.24
N GLY A 67 -5.80 29.19 -45.72
CA GLY A 67 -6.07 27.93 -46.45
C GLY A 67 -5.08 26.75 -46.35
N ARG A 68 -5.38 25.76 -45.48
CA ARG A 68 -5.51 24.32 -45.84
C ARG A 68 -5.76 23.44 -44.61
N ARG A 69 -6.47 22.34 -44.87
CA ARG A 69 -6.94 21.29 -43.95
C ARG A 69 -5.84 20.71 -43.05
N GLY A 70 -6.12 20.60 -41.75
CA GLY A 70 -5.32 19.86 -40.77
C GLY A 70 -6.02 19.84 -39.41
N GLY A 71 -6.14 18.66 -38.79
CA GLY A 71 -6.99 18.39 -37.62
C GLY A 71 -6.75 19.32 -36.43
N GLY A 72 -7.81 20.02 -36.00
CA GLY A 72 -7.82 20.87 -34.82
C GLY A 72 -8.00 20.07 -33.54
N MET A 73 -6.98 20.09 -32.68
CA MET A 73 -7.08 19.76 -31.27
C MET A 73 -8.12 20.69 -30.62
N ARG A 74 -9.13 20.11 -29.95
CA ARG A 74 -10.15 20.86 -29.22
C ARG A 74 -9.52 21.63 -28.07
N ALA A 75 -9.93 22.90 -27.93
CA ALA A 75 -9.61 23.77 -26.82
C ALA A 75 -10.09 23.17 -25.48
N ALA A 76 -9.31 23.42 -24.43
CA ALA A 76 -9.58 23.02 -23.05
C ALA A 76 -10.88 23.66 -22.54
N ALA A 77 -11.97 22.92 -22.60
CA ALA A 77 -13.23 23.24 -21.96
C ALA A 77 -13.63 22.07 -21.04
N SER A 78 -13.81 22.38 -19.76
CA SER A 78 -14.27 21.53 -18.66
C SER A 78 -13.41 20.28 -18.36
N LEU A 79 -12.40 20.47 -17.51
CA LEU A 79 -11.80 19.36 -16.77
C LEU A 79 -12.88 18.73 -15.85
N PRO A 80 -12.88 17.40 -15.66
CA PRO A 80 -13.83 16.76 -14.75
C PRO A 80 -13.59 17.25 -13.32
N HIS A 81 -14.51 18.09 -12.82
CA HIS A 81 -14.55 18.48 -11.41
C HIS A 81 -15.05 17.29 -10.59
N ILE A 82 -14.20 16.77 -9.69
CA ILE A 82 -14.68 15.91 -8.61
C ILE A 82 -15.34 16.82 -7.59
N ALA A 83 -16.67 16.79 -7.53
CA ALA A 83 -17.45 17.58 -6.59
C ALA A 83 -16.99 17.29 -5.15
N ARG A 84 -16.75 18.37 -4.38
CA ARG A 84 -16.51 18.27 -2.94
C ARG A 84 -17.77 17.73 -2.27
N GLY A 85 -17.63 16.75 -1.38
CA GLY A 85 -18.58 16.65 -0.27
C GLY A 85 -18.45 17.93 0.55
N ARG A 86 -19.45 18.81 0.50
CA ARG A 86 -19.49 20.01 1.34
C ARG A 86 -19.75 19.58 2.78
N GLY A 87 -18.70 19.60 3.60
CA GLY A 87 -18.86 19.99 4.99
C GLY A 87 -18.97 21.51 5.04
N GLU A 88 -20.09 21.99 5.58
CA GLU A 88 -20.40 23.33 6.10
C GLU A 88 -19.66 24.55 5.50
N GLU A 89 -20.43 25.41 4.82
CA GLU A 89 -20.02 26.78 4.53
C GLU A 89 -20.04 27.61 5.82
N GLY A 90 -18.89 27.68 6.48
CA GLY A 90 -18.54 28.69 7.47
C GLY A 90 -17.08 29.06 7.28
N GLY A 91 -16.71 30.34 7.46
CA GLY A 91 -15.36 30.89 7.26
C GLY A 91 -14.29 30.39 8.25
N GLY A 92 -14.24 29.08 8.50
CA GLY A 92 -13.26 28.40 9.34
C GLY A 92 -12.03 27.95 8.54
N ARG A 93 -10.87 28.07 9.17
CA ARG A 93 -9.58 27.56 8.70
C ARG A 93 -9.75 26.09 8.28
N ARG A 94 -9.46 25.78 7.01
CA ARG A 94 -9.64 24.44 6.41
C ARG A 94 -8.92 23.39 7.28
N SER A 95 -9.65 22.53 7.97
CA SER A 95 -9.06 21.43 8.73
C SER A 95 -8.37 20.45 7.76
N PRO A 96 -7.12 20.06 8.02
CA PRO A 96 -6.39 19.12 7.17
C PRO A 96 -7.09 17.76 7.12
N CYS A 97 -6.84 16.97 6.07
CA CYS A 97 -7.39 15.62 5.98
C CYS A 97 -6.94 14.79 7.20
N LEU A 98 -7.78 13.83 7.63
CA LEU A 98 -7.62 13.12 8.90
C LEU A 98 -6.18 12.62 9.18
N LEU A 99 -5.51 12.04 8.19
CA LEU A 99 -4.16 11.51 8.37
C LEU A 99 -3.09 12.60 8.54
N VAL A 100 -3.31 13.77 7.95
CA VAL A 100 -2.43 14.93 8.12
C VAL A 100 -2.67 15.56 9.50
N ALA A 101 -3.92 15.62 9.95
CA ALA A 101 -4.26 16.07 11.31
C ALA A 101 -3.64 15.17 12.40
N LEU A 102 -3.56 13.86 12.14
CA LEU A 102 -3.02 12.85 13.05
C LEU A 102 -1.53 12.56 12.84
N ARG A 103 -0.78 13.50 12.25
CA ARG A 103 0.68 13.42 12.25
C ARG A 103 1.24 14.13 13.49
N PRO A 104 2.03 13.45 14.34
CA PRO A 104 2.75 14.11 15.42
C PRO A 104 3.71 15.18 14.88
N ARG A 105 3.77 16.34 15.54
CA ARG A 105 4.68 17.45 15.20
C ARG A 105 6.14 17.13 15.51
N ASN A 106 6.37 16.26 16.47
CA ASN A 106 7.69 15.92 16.99
C ASN A 106 8.15 14.53 16.56
N VAL A 107 7.57 13.93 15.50
CA VAL A 107 7.87 12.54 15.11
C VAL A 107 9.36 12.35 14.76
N GLU A 108 9.98 13.30 14.06
CA GLU A 108 11.40 13.24 13.73
C GLU A 108 12.29 13.42 14.98
N ALA A 109 11.92 14.36 15.86
CA ALA A 109 12.65 14.60 17.11
C ALA A 109 12.58 13.41 18.08
N GLU A 110 11.40 12.80 18.22
CA GLU A 110 11.21 11.58 19.01
C GLU A 110 11.95 10.40 18.38
N ARG A 111 11.98 10.28 17.05
CA ARG A 111 12.78 9.25 16.38
C ARG A 111 14.25 9.36 16.75
N GLU A 112 14.85 10.55 16.64
CA GLU A 112 16.26 10.74 16.97
C GLU A 112 16.58 10.39 18.43
N ARG A 113 15.71 10.81 19.36
CA ARG A 113 15.85 10.50 20.79
C ARG A 113 15.70 9.00 21.06
N PHE A 114 14.68 8.36 20.50
CA PHE A 114 14.41 6.92 20.66
C PHE A 114 15.57 6.07 20.18
N PHE A 115 16.14 6.40 19.01
CA PHE A 115 17.30 5.70 18.47
C PHE A 115 18.57 5.95 19.30
N ARG A 116 18.78 7.18 19.79
CA ARG A 116 19.92 7.50 20.67
C ARG A 116 19.83 6.79 22.02
N ALA A 117 18.61 6.57 22.52
CA ALA A 117 18.35 5.83 23.74
C ALA A 117 18.34 4.30 23.53
N SER A 118 18.80 3.79 22.38
CA SER A 118 18.79 2.36 22.06
C SER A 118 17.42 1.71 22.27
N PHE A 119 16.35 2.42 21.88
CA PHE A 119 14.97 1.97 21.95
C PHE A 119 14.42 1.75 23.37
N ALA A 120 15.07 2.33 24.40
CA ALA A 120 14.81 2.05 25.81
C ALA A 120 13.72 2.92 26.47
N TYR A 121 12.89 3.63 25.69
CA TYR A 121 11.77 4.41 26.24
C TYR A 121 10.61 4.51 25.24
N ASP A 122 9.41 4.86 25.72
CA ASP A 122 8.24 5.06 24.86
C ASP A 122 8.11 6.53 24.39
N PRO A 123 8.16 6.79 23.07
CA PRO A 123 8.00 8.13 22.51
C PRO A 123 6.76 8.86 23.00
N GLN A 124 6.87 10.16 23.20
CA GLN A 124 5.74 11.00 23.61
C GLN A 124 5.36 11.93 22.45
N PHE A 125 4.21 11.69 21.84
CA PHE A 125 3.82 12.39 20.62
C PHE A 125 3.02 13.66 20.89
N GLU A 126 3.40 14.73 20.23
CA GLU A 126 2.72 16.03 20.33
C GLU A 126 1.91 16.29 19.07
N TYR A 127 0.61 16.57 19.23
CA TYR A 127 -0.29 16.89 18.12
C TYR A 127 -0.64 18.36 18.10
N ALA A 128 -0.94 18.87 16.91
CA ALA A 128 -1.33 20.26 16.71
C ALA A 128 -2.65 20.61 17.41
N GLU A 129 -3.58 19.66 17.36
CA GLU A 129 -4.92 19.75 17.88
C GLU A 129 -5.25 18.40 18.52
N PRO A 130 -6.10 18.38 19.56
CA PRO A 130 -6.56 17.12 20.16
C PRO A 130 -7.31 16.29 19.12
N VAL A 131 -7.12 14.97 19.16
CA VAL A 131 -7.83 14.07 18.25
C VAL A 131 -9.32 14.08 18.59
N PRO A 132 -10.22 14.28 17.60
CA PRO A 132 -11.65 14.25 17.86
C PRO A 132 -12.10 12.90 18.44
N ALA A 133 -12.93 12.92 19.48
CA ALA A 133 -13.40 11.69 20.16
C ALA A 133 -14.02 10.69 19.18
N ALA A 134 -14.87 11.15 18.25
CA ALA A 134 -15.48 10.29 17.23
C ALA A 134 -14.48 9.56 16.32
N VAL A 135 -13.27 10.12 16.13
CA VAL A 135 -12.19 9.44 15.39
C VAL A 135 -11.56 8.35 16.25
N LEU A 136 -11.31 8.63 17.53
CA LEU A 136 -10.78 7.66 18.48
C LEU A 136 -11.77 6.51 18.69
N ASP A 137 -13.06 6.79 18.84
CA ASP A 137 -14.09 5.76 19.01
C ASP A 137 -14.15 4.84 17.77
N LYS A 138 -14.03 5.43 16.58
CA LYS A 138 -14.09 4.68 15.32
C LYS A 138 -12.85 3.83 15.06
N TYR A 139 -11.67 4.30 15.45
CA TYR A 139 -10.39 3.68 15.08
C TYR A 139 -9.57 3.21 16.29
N GLY A 140 -10.11 3.24 17.50
CA GLY A 140 -9.38 2.86 18.72
C GLY A 140 -9.33 1.36 18.96
N ALA A 141 -10.30 0.62 18.42
CA ALA A 141 -10.40 -0.83 18.56
C ALA A 141 -9.75 -1.56 17.39
N ALA A 142 -8.82 -2.48 17.70
CA ALA A 142 -8.27 -3.42 16.74
C ALA A 142 -9.21 -4.63 16.57
N SER A 143 -9.22 -5.21 15.37
CA SER A 143 -9.78 -6.52 15.11
C SER A 143 -8.69 -7.59 15.13
N ASP A 144 -9.00 -8.74 15.73
CA ASP A 144 -8.14 -9.94 15.74
C ASP A 144 -8.55 -10.97 14.68
N ARG A 145 -9.68 -10.75 13.99
CA ARG A 145 -10.32 -11.69 13.06
C ARG A 145 -9.37 -12.31 12.05
N PHE A 146 -8.44 -11.51 11.50
CA PHE A 146 -7.52 -11.95 10.45
C PHE A 146 -6.06 -12.07 10.88
N VAL A 147 -5.79 -12.13 12.20
CA VAL A 147 -4.41 -12.27 12.71
C VAL A 147 -3.76 -13.55 12.21
N ALA A 148 -4.50 -14.66 12.17
CA ALA A 148 -3.99 -15.93 11.69
C ALA A 148 -3.54 -15.84 10.21
N GLN A 149 -4.35 -15.22 9.35
CA GLN A 149 -4.03 -15.04 7.93
C GLN A 149 -2.89 -14.05 7.75
N ALA A 150 -2.84 -12.98 8.54
CA ALA A 150 -1.72 -12.03 8.54
C ALA A 150 -0.39 -12.74 8.88
N ILE A 151 -0.34 -13.52 9.96
CA ILE A 151 0.84 -14.28 10.36
C ILE A 151 1.24 -15.30 9.29
N ARG A 152 0.26 -16.00 8.69
CA ARG A 152 0.51 -16.95 7.60
C ARG A 152 1.22 -16.27 6.41
N ILE A 153 0.71 -15.12 5.96
CA ILE A 153 1.31 -14.34 4.86
C ILE A 153 2.72 -13.89 5.22
N ILE A 154 2.93 -13.37 6.43
CA ILE A 154 4.25 -12.91 6.90
C ILE A 154 5.23 -14.10 6.89
N ARG A 155 4.84 -15.24 7.47
CA ARG A 155 5.68 -16.44 7.51
C ARG A 155 6.02 -16.98 6.12
N ALA A 156 5.06 -17.00 5.20
CA ALA A 156 5.31 -17.45 3.83
C ALA A 156 6.36 -16.60 3.10
N VAL A 157 6.40 -15.29 3.37
CA VAL A 157 7.45 -14.41 2.85
C VAL A 157 8.80 -14.73 3.50
N LEU A 158 8.84 -14.87 4.82
CA LEU A 158 10.09 -15.14 5.55
C LEU A 158 10.66 -16.52 5.22
N GLU A 159 9.83 -17.53 5.03
CA GLU A 159 10.25 -18.86 4.58
C GLU A 159 10.94 -18.80 3.21
N LYS A 160 10.42 -17.97 2.31
CA LYS A 160 10.93 -17.86 0.93
C LYS A 160 12.15 -16.94 0.78
N TYR A 161 12.20 -15.86 1.55
CA TYR A 161 13.20 -14.80 1.39
C TYR A 161 14.15 -14.65 2.58
N GLY A 162 13.91 -15.36 3.68
CA GLY A 162 14.64 -15.23 4.94
C GLY A 162 14.25 -13.99 5.74
N THR A 163 14.29 -12.81 5.10
CA THR A 163 14.05 -11.50 5.76
C THR A 163 13.14 -10.60 4.93
N TYR A 164 12.52 -9.62 5.59
CA TYR A 164 11.76 -8.57 4.90
C TYR A 164 12.63 -7.81 3.89
N GLU A 165 13.85 -7.45 4.27
CA GLU A 165 14.76 -6.65 3.46
C GLU A 165 15.15 -7.40 2.18
N SER A 166 15.39 -8.70 2.30
CA SER A 166 15.65 -9.58 1.16
C SER A 166 14.43 -9.67 0.24
N PHE A 167 13.23 -9.77 0.79
CA PHE A 167 11.97 -9.70 0.04
C PHE A 167 11.78 -8.36 -0.68
N GLU A 168 12.04 -7.25 0.01
CA GLU A 168 11.91 -5.89 -0.54
C GLU A 168 12.89 -5.68 -1.71
N VAL A 169 14.15 -6.09 -1.56
CA VAL A 169 15.14 -5.99 -2.63
C VAL A 169 14.74 -6.88 -3.82
N ALA A 170 14.41 -8.15 -3.55
CA ALA A 170 14.10 -9.12 -4.59
C ALA A 170 12.83 -8.79 -5.39
N THR A 171 11.81 -8.23 -4.75
CA THR A 171 10.51 -7.98 -5.39
C THR A 171 10.28 -6.52 -5.76
N GLY A 172 10.93 -5.57 -5.08
CA GLY A 172 10.84 -4.14 -5.36
C GLY A 172 11.83 -3.68 -6.43
N GLY A 173 12.99 -4.33 -6.52
CA GLY A 173 14.09 -3.89 -7.36
C GLY A 173 14.71 -2.58 -6.84
N ARG A 174 15.50 -1.93 -7.71
CA ARG A 174 16.23 -0.72 -7.34
C ARG A 174 15.32 0.49 -7.12
N LEU A 175 15.82 1.42 -6.31
CA LEU A 175 15.23 2.75 -6.18
C LEU A 175 15.34 3.51 -7.51
N LEU A 176 14.30 4.30 -7.81
CA LEU A 176 14.18 5.06 -9.03
C LEU A 176 14.60 6.52 -8.82
N SER A 177 15.24 7.10 -9.84
CA SER A 177 15.49 8.55 -9.85
C SER A 177 14.20 9.33 -10.16
N LYS A 178 14.16 10.62 -9.80
CA LYS A 178 13.02 11.51 -10.11
C LYS A 178 12.60 11.46 -11.57
N CYS A 179 13.57 11.46 -12.51
CA CYS A 179 13.30 11.39 -13.94
C CYS A 179 12.63 10.06 -14.34
N GLN A 180 13.07 8.94 -13.76
CA GLN A 180 12.47 7.63 -14.03
C GLN A 180 11.06 7.53 -13.48
N ILE A 181 10.84 8.03 -12.26
CA ILE A 181 9.51 8.11 -11.64
C ILE A 181 8.55 8.89 -12.55
N TRP A 182 8.93 10.10 -12.96
CA TRP A 182 8.14 10.92 -13.88
C TRP A 182 7.86 10.24 -15.22
N SER A 183 8.83 9.52 -15.77
CA SER A 183 8.64 8.78 -17.02
C SER A 183 7.58 7.68 -16.87
N ILE A 184 7.63 6.92 -15.78
CA ILE A 184 6.68 5.82 -15.51
C ILE A 184 5.28 6.39 -15.28
N ILE A 185 5.16 7.45 -14.49
CA ILE A 185 3.88 8.11 -14.19
C ILE A 185 3.22 8.63 -15.46
N ARG A 186 3.96 9.37 -16.31
CA ARG A 186 3.42 9.88 -17.58
C ARG A 186 2.93 8.74 -18.48
N LYS A 187 3.70 7.67 -18.60
CA LYS A 187 3.31 6.49 -19.38
C LYS A 187 2.05 5.84 -18.81
N TYR A 188 1.93 5.72 -17.49
CA TYR A 188 0.75 5.16 -16.84
C TYR A 188 -0.49 6.02 -17.06
N MET A 189 -0.39 7.34 -16.84
CA MET A 189 -1.50 8.28 -17.07
C MET A 189 -1.94 8.31 -18.54
N GLN A 190 -1.01 8.15 -19.48
CA GLN A 190 -1.33 8.02 -20.89
C GLN A 190 -2.13 6.75 -21.18
N LYS A 191 -1.76 5.60 -20.60
CA LYS A 191 -2.52 4.35 -20.73
C LYS A 191 -3.94 4.49 -20.18
N GLU A 192 -4.11 5.16 -19.04
CA GLU A 192 -5.43 5.37 -18.42
C GLU A 192 -6.22 6.55 -19.03
N GLY A 193 -5.63 7.28 -19.99
CA GLY A 193 -6.28 8.42 -20.63
C GLY A 193 -6.56 9.61 -19.69
N CYS A 194 -5.76 9.79 -18.63
CA CYS A 194 -5.96 10.83 -17.61
C CYS A 194 -4.83 11.86 -17.53
N VAL A 195 -4.01 11.99 -18.58
CA VAL A 195 -2.94 13.00 -18.66
C VAL A 195 -3.52 14.40 -18.46
N GLY A 196 -2.95 15.14 -17.51
CA GLY A 196 -3.39 16.50 -17.17
C GLY A 196 -4.61 16.57 -16.24
N GLU A 197 -5.24 15.44 -15.91
CA GLU A 197 -6.37 15.41 -14.97
C GLU A 197 -5.91 15.26 -13.51
N VAL A 198 -4.76 14.62 -13.28
CA VAL A 198 -4.16 14.39 -11.95
C VAL A 198 -2.86 15.18 -11.82
N VAL A 199 -2.74 16.01 -10.79
CA VAL A 199 -1.49 16.67 -10.39
C VAL A 199 -0.63 15.67 -9.64
N VAL A 200 0.67 15.63 -9.92
CA VAL A 200 1.60 14.72 -9.25
C VAL A 200 2.64 15.53 -8.50
N GLN A 201 2.89 15.16 -7.26
CA GLN A 201 3.89 15.76 -6.39
C GLN A 201 4.82 14.66 -5.88
N LEU A 202 6.13 14.91 -5.90
CA LEU A 202 7.12 14.00 -5.33
C LEU A 202 7.65 14.63 -4.04
N THR A 203 7.62 13.89 -2.94
CA THR A 203 7.98 14.37 -1.60
C THR A 203 8.69 13.28 -0.81
N ASP A 204 9.40 13.66 0.26
CA ASP A 204 9.97 12.74 1.24
C ASP A 204 9.14 12.70 2.54
N ASP A 205 8.15 13.60 2.66
CA ASP A 205 7.42 13.85 3.90
C ASP A 205 6.16 12.99 4.06
N LEU A 206 6.07 11.82 3.44
CA LEU A 206 4.89 10.95 3.58
C LEU A 206 5.19 9.73 4.45
N LEU A 207 4.32 9.46 5.43
CA LEU A 207 4.32 8.20 6.18
C LEU A 207 3.79 7.01 5.35
N SER A 208 3.21 7.26 4.18
CA SER A 208 2.79 6.25 3.20
C SER A 208 3.65 6.33 1.94
N GLN A 209 3.60 5.29 1.11
CA GLN A 209 4.30 5.31 -0.19
C GLN A 209 3.70 6.33 -1.15
N ALA A 210 2.40 6.54 -1.09
CA ALA A 210 1.68 7.56 -1.83
C ALA A 210 0.38 7.91 -1.11
N VAL A 211 -0.28 8.97 -1.60
CA VAL A 211 -1.65 9.31 -1.23
C VAL A 211 -2.32 10.10 -2.37
N MET A 212 -3.54 9.70 -2.72
CA MET A 212 -4.45 10.49 -3.56
C MET A 212 -5.30 11.44 -2.71
N MET A 213 -5.24 12.73 -3.02
CA MET A 213 -5.98 13.80 -2.35
C MET A 213 -6.70 14.69 -3.36
N VAL A 214 -7.59 15.55 -2.89
CA VAL A 214 -8.17 16.63 -3.71
C VAL A 214 -7.70 17.95 -3.13
N GLU A 215 -6.74 18.59 -3.78
CA GLU A 215 -6.19 19.89 -3.41
C GLU A 215 -6.71 20.94 -4.40
N ASP A 216 -7.35 22.00 -3.89
CA ASP A 216 -7.94 23.08 -4.71
C ASP A 216 -8.79 22.58 -5.89
N SER A 217 -9.65 21.60 -5.60
CA SER A 217 -10.55 20.95 -6.56
C SER A 217 -9.82 20.18 -7.68
N ARG A 218 -8.54 19.87 -7.50
CA ARG A 218 -7.73 19.05 -8.40
C ARG A 218 -7.31 17.75 -7.71
N PRO A 219 -7.53 16.60 -8.35
CA PRO A 219 -6.93 15.34 -7.93
C PRO A 219 -5.42 15.49 -7.87
N THR A 220 -4.82 15.24 -6.72
CA THR A 220 -3.39 15.40 -6.48
C THR A 220 -2.84 14.11 -5.87
N LEU A 221 -1.87 13.51 -6.56
CA LEU A 221 -1.14 12.33 -6.13
C LEU A 221 0.22 12.75 -5.57
N ALA A 222 0.41 12.59 -4.27
CA ALA A 222 1.71 12.78 -3.63
C ALA A 222 2.40 11.41 -3.50
N ILE A 223 3.68 11.32 -3.89
CA ILE A 223 4.47 10.07 -3.92
C ILE A 223 5.73 10.25 -3.08
N ASN A 224 5.99 9.28 -2.21
CA ASN A 224 7.22 9.21 -1.44
C ASN A 224 8.38 8.74 -2.33
N LEU A 225 9.42 9.57 -2.46
CA LEU A 225 10.61 9.26 -3.25
C LEU A 225 11.41 8.08 -2.69
N ALA A 226 11.53 7.99 -1.36
CA ALA A 226 12.28 6.93 -0.69
C ALA A 226 11.67 5.54 -0.91
N GLY A 227 10.35 5.47 -1.16
CA GLY A 227 9.63 4.21 -1.42
C GLY A 227 9.50 3.83 -2.90
N ALA A 228 9.95 4.68 -3.83
CA ALA A 228 9.69 4.50 -5.26
C ALA A 228 10.65 3.49 -5.91
N ARG A 229 10.27 2.21 -5.88
CA ARG A 229 11.05 1.09 -6.44
C ARG A 229 10.56 0.64 -7.82
N GLN A 230 11.49 0.17 -8.65
CA GLN A 230 11.28 -0.17 -10.07
C GLN A 230 10.07 -1.09 -10.31
N HIS A 231 9.90 -2.13 -9.52
CA HIS A 231 8.86 -3.14 -9.72
C HIS A 231 7.58 -2.87 -8.91
N TRP A 232 7.61 -1.89 -8.01
CA TRP A 232 6.46 -1.55 -7.16
C TRP A 232 5.73 -0.28 -7.61
N LEU A 233 6.42 0.66 -8.26
CA LEU A 233 5.85 1.95 -8.65
C LEU A 233 4.57 1.80 -9.49
N GLU A 234 4.55 0.92 -10.49
CA GLU A 234 3.35 0.73 -11.32
C GLU A 234 2.18 0.11 -10.52
N GLY A 235 2.48 -0.71 -9.50
CA GLY A 235 1.49 -1.21 -8.55
C GLY A 235 0.89 -0.09 -7.70
N MET A 236 1.72 0.82 -7.20
CA MET A 236 1.23 2.02 -6.50
C MET A 236 0.35 2.87 -7.42
N LEU A 237 0.71 3.04 -8.70
CA LEU A 237 -0.12 3.80 -9.65
C LEU A 237 -1.46 3.10 -9.93
N ARG A 238 -1.51 1.76 -9.94
CA ARG A 238 -2.78 1.02 -9.99
C ARG A 238 -3.63 1.23 -8.72
N HIS A 239 -3.00 1.32 -7.56
CA HIS A 239 -3.68 1.64 -6.29
C HIS A 239 -4.30 3.04 -6.35
N GLU A 240 -3.47 4.06 -6.58
CA GLU A 240 -3.90 5.46 -6.46
C GLU A 240 -4.69 5.95 -7.67
N ILE A 241 -4.20 5.72 -8.89
CA ILE A 241 -4.84 6.18 -10.12
C ILE A 241 -5.83 5.13 -10.62
N GLY A 242 -5.35 3.90 -10.78
CA GLY A 242 -6.13 2.79 -11.32
C GLY A 242 -7.38 2.45 -10.50
N THR A 243 -7.36 2.72 -9.19
CA THR A 243 -8.47 2.41 -8.30
C THR A 243 -9.12 3.68 -7.77
N HIS A 244 -8.45 4.42 -6.88
CA HIS A 244 -9.09 5.53 -6.19
C HIS A 244 -9.53 6.66 -7.13
N TYR A 245 -8.65 7.08 -8.04
CA TYR A 245 -8.98 8.15 -8.98
C TYR A 245 -10.07 7.72 -9.96
N ILE A 246 -9.89 6.61 -10.68
CA ILE A 246 -10.86 6.16 -11.69
C ILE A 246 -12.23 5.88 -11.06
N ARG A 247 -12.29 5.17 -9.92
CA ARG A 247 -13.55 4.93 -9.21
C ARG A 247 -14.13 6.23 -8.66
N GLY A 248 -13.30 7.18 -8.26
CA GLY A 248 -13.72 8.54 -7.90
C GLY A 248 -14.41 9.26 -9.06
N VAL A 249 -13.80 9.26 -10.25
CA VAL A 249 -14.38 9.84 -11.48
C VAL A 249 -15.71 9.18 -11.80
N ASN A 250 -15.77 7.84 -11.79
CA ASN A 250 -17.02 7.12 -12.03
C ASN A 250 -18.08 7.47 -10.98
N ASN A 251 -17.71 7.56 -9.70
CA ASN A 251 -18.60 7.90 -8.60
C ASN A 251 -19.26 9.27 -8.78
N THR A 252 -18.56 10.28 -9.31
CA THR A 252 -19.11 11.64 -9.50
C THR A 252 -20.32 11.69 -10.43
N ARG A 253 -20.51 10.67 -11.27
CA ARG A 253 -21.63 10.59 -12.21
C ARG A 253 -22.82 9.81 -11.67
N GLN A 254 -22.65 9.17 -10.52
CA GLN A 254 -23.67 8.30 -9.95
C GLN A 254 -24.72 9.10 -9.17
N PRO A 255 -25.97 8.62 -9.09
CA PRO A 255 -26.99 9.28 -8.28
C PRO A 255 -26.65 9.27 -6.78
N TRP A 256 -25.73 8.40 -6.35
CA TRP A 256 -25.20 8.32 -4.99
C TRP A 256 -23.85 9.02 -4.79
N HIS A 257 -23.45 9.93 -5.68
CA HIS A 257 -22.19 10.66 -5.51
C HIS A 257 -22.18 11.54 -4.25
N SER A 258 -23.35 12.00 -3.79
CA SER A 258 -23.54 12.84 -2.60
C SER A 258 -23.97 12.04 -1.36
N SER A 259 -23.92 12.65 -0.18
CA SER A 259 -24.31 12.02 1.09
C SER A 259 -25.81 11.66 1.10
N GLU A 260 -26.64 12.52 0.52
CA GLU A 260 -28.08 12.38 0.40
C GLU A 260 -28.41 11.23 -0.54
N GLY A 261 -27.73 11.16 -1.69
CA GLY A 261 -27.84 10.04 -2.61
C GLY A 261 -27.41 8.73 -1.93
N ARG A 262 -26.31 8.72 -1.16
CA ARG A 262 -25.91 7.52 -0.42
C ARG A 262 -26.98 7.02 0.54
N LYS A 263 -27.68 7.94 1.24
CA LYS A 263 -28.80 7.62 2.12
C LYS A 263 -30.03 7.15 1.36
N GLN A 264 -30.40 7.84 0.28
CA GLN A 264 -31.56 7.52 -0.56
C GLN A 264 -31.49 6.09 -1.12
N TYR A 265 -30.29 5.66 -1.51
CA TYR A 265 -30.05 4.32 -2.03
C TYR A 265 -29.59 3.33 -0.95
N SER A 266 -29.61 3.70 0.34
CA SER A 266 -29.21 2.86 1.48
C SER A 266 -27.89 2.13 1.24
N LEU A 267 -26.86 2.86 0.77
CA LEU A 267 -25.58 2.23 0.45
C LEU A 267 -24.84 1.78 1.70
N LYS A 268 -24.26 0.59 1.60
CA LYS A 268 -23.24 0.14 2.54
C LYS A 268 -22.00 1.06 2.44
N PRO A 269 -21.17 1.12 3.51
CA PRO A 269 -19.90 1.82 3.45
C PRO A 269 -19.04 1.30 2.29
N ALA A 270 -18.35 2.20 1.57
CA ALA A 270 -17.46 1.80 0.47
C ALA A 270 -16.22 1.04 0.97
N ASN A 271 -15.83 1.27 2.23
CA ASN A 271 -14.80 0.49 2.91
C ASN A 271 -15.46 -0.69 3.62
N PRO A 272 -14.85 -1.89 3.59
CA PRO A 272 -13.45 -2.13 3.21
C PRO A 272 -13.21 -2.41 1.70
N THR A 273 -14.23 -2.40 0.84
CA THR A 273 -14.07 -2.72 -0.60
C THR A 273 -13.07 -1.82 -1.33
N GLU A 274 -13.14 -0.50 -1.13
CA GLU A 274 -12.29 0.45 -1.85
C GLU A 274 -10.80 0.24 -1.55
N GLU A 275 -10.42 0.17 -0.28
CA GLU A 275 -9.03 -0.04 0.16
C GLU A 275 -8.55 -1.48 -0.17
N GLY A 276 -9.46 -2.45 -0.10
CA GLY A 276 -9.19 -3.84 -0.50
C GLY A 276 -8.82 -3.95 -1.98
N LEU A 277 -9.63 -3.36 -2.87
CA LEU A 277 -9.37 -3.34 -4.32
C LEU A 277 -8.04 -2.65 -4.61
N ALA A 278 -7.81 -1.48 -4.01
CA ALA A 278 -6.59 -0.71 -4.25
C ALA A 278 -5.36 -1.51 -3.79
N SER A 279 -5.45 -2.19 -2.65
CA SER A 279 -4.38 -3.03 -2.12
C SER A 279 -4.11 -4.26 -3.00
N LEU A 280 -5.14 -4.95 -3.49
CA LEU A 280 -5.01 -6.04 -4.47
C LEU A 280 -4.33 -5.57 -5.76
N HIS A 281 -4.80 -4.46 -6.32
CA HIS A 281 -4.24 -3.90 -7.56
C HIS A 281 -2.76 -3.51 -7.44
N SER A 282 -2.31 -3.20 -6.23
CA SER A 282 -0.89 -2.89 -5.96
C SER A 282 0.06 -4.08 -6.15
N VAL A 283 -0.45 -5.31 -6.01
CA VAL A 283 0.31 -6.56 -6.16
C VAL A 283 -0.03 -7.35 -7.41
N LEU A 284 -1.15 -7.03 -8.09
CA LEU A 284 -1.78 -7.81 -9.15
C LEU A 284 -0.86 -8.46 -10.20
N PHE A 285 0.16 -7.75 -10.70
CA PHE A 285 1.09 -8.29 -11.72
C PHE A 285 2.52 -8.46 -11.22
N ARG A 286 2.72 -8.54 -9.91
CA ARG A 286 4.04 -8.90 -9.37
C ARG A 286 4.27 -10.39 -9.65
N LYS A 287 5.52 -10.75 -9.98
CA LYS A 287 5.92 -12.16 -10.15
C LYS A 287 5.57 -13.00 -8.91
N GLN A 288 5.71 -12.39 -7.73
CA GLN A 288 5.40 -12.98 -6.43
C GLN A 288 4.48 -11.99 -5.67
N PRO A 289 3.15 -12.11 -5.81
CA PRO A 289 2.21 -11.10 -5.30
C PRO A 289 1.86 -11.33 -3.82
N PHE A 290 2.89 -11.35 -2.96
CA PHE A 290 2.69 -11.43 -1.53
C PHE A 290 2.00 -10.19 -0.97
N LEU A 291 1.06 -10.41 -0.05
CA LEU A 291 0.27 -9.38 0.63
C LEU A 291 0.97 -8.84 1.89
N TRP A 292 2.31 -8.91 1.92
CA TRP A 292 3.16 -8.57 3.08
C TRP A 292 2.75 -7.29 3.78
N ARG A 293 2.61 -6.19 3.03
CA ARG A 293 2.32 -4.86 3.61
C ARG A 293 0.97 -4.84 4.33
N ALA A 294 -0.07 -5.41 3.73
CA ALA A 294 -1.39 -5.47 4.34
C ALA A 294 -1.39 -6.38 5.58
N ALA A 295 -0.72 -7.53 5.50
CA ALA A 295 -0.56 -8.46 6.61
C ALA A 295 0.18 -7.86 7.80
N LEU A 296 1.34 -7.24 7.55
CA LEU A 296 2.16 -6.65 8.61
C LEU A 296 1.47 -5.44 9.25
N LEU A 297 0.77 -4.59 8.47
CA LEU A 297 -0.05 -3.51 9.02
C LEU A 297 -1.15 -4.05 9.95
N TYR A 298 -1.84 -5.11 9.52
CA TYR A 298 -2.93 -5.71 10.30
C TYR A 298 -2.42 -6.29 11.62
N TYR A 299 -1.33 -7.06 11.56
CA TYR A 299 -0.66 -7.63 12.73
C TYR A 299 -0.19 -6.53 13.68
N THR A 300 0.55 -5.53 13.16
CA THR A 300 1.10 -4.43 13.97
C THR A 300 0.01 -3.71 14.76
N ILE A 301 -1.14 -3.43 14.14
CA ILE A 301 -2.25 -2.76 14.81
C ILE A 301 -2.83 -3.61 15.94
N GLU A 302 -3.02 -4.91 15.70
CA GLU A 302 -3.53 -5.82 16.73
C GLU A 302 -2.58 -5.86 17.93
N ARG A 303 -1.27 -5.98 17.68
CA ARG A 303 -0.25 -5.95 18.74
C ARG A 303 -0.20 -4.60 19.46
N ALA A 304 -0.29 -3.49 18.74
CA ALA A 304 -0.29 -2.15 19.32
C ALA A 304 -1.44 -1.94 20.31
N SER A 305 -2.58 -2.60 20.11
CA SER A 305 -3.71 -2.53 21.05
C SER A 305 -3.38 -3.05 22.46
N ARG A 306 -2.29 -3.82 22.60
CA ARG A 306 -1.87 -4.47 23.86
C ARG A 306 -0.48 -4.07 24.35
N LEU A 307 0.36 -3.53 23.48
CA LEU A 307 1.76 -3.24 23.77
C LEU A 307 2.01 -1.73 23.86
N SER A 308 3.04 -1.33 24.61
CA SER A 308 3.63 0.01 24.49
C SER A 308 4.36 0.17 23.15
N PHE A 309 4.81 1.38 22.83
CA PHE A 309 5.55 1.64 21.58
C PHE A 309 6.87 0.88 21.52
N SER A 310 7.68 0.94 22.57
CA SER A 310 8.97 0.24 22.65
C SER A 310 8.80 -1.28 22.58
N ALA A 311 7.80 -1.82 23.29
CA ALA A 311 7.48 -3.25 23.24
C ALA A 311 6.99 -3.68 21.85
N LEU A 312 6.14 -2.89 21.20
CA LEU A 312 5.71 -3.14 19.82
C LEU A 312 6.90 -3.09 18.85
N PHE A 313 7.79 -2.13 19.01
CA PHE A 313 8.99 -2.00 18.18
C PHE A 313 9.91 -3.22 18.28
N GLN A 314 10.07 -3.76 19.49
CA GLN A 314 10.81 -5.00 19.73
C GLN A 314 10.07 -6.22 19.18
N ASP A 315 8.74 -6.30 19.37
CA ASP A 315 7.89 -7.38 18.86
C ASP A 315 8.00 -7.49 17.33
N LEU A 316 8.11 -6.38 16.59
CA LEU A 316 8.26 -6.38 15.14
C LEU A 316 9.64 -6.85 14.64
N GLU A 317 10.67 -6.93 15.49
CA GLU A 317 12.03 -7.35 15.11
C GLU A 317 12.08 -8.75 14.52
N GLN A 318 11.18 -9.62 14.97
CA GLN A 318 11.07 -10.99 14.47
C GLN A 318 10.68 -11.04 12.96
N TYR A 319 10.16 -9.95 12.40
CA TYR A 319 9.72 -9.87 11.01
C TYR A 319 10.46 -8.82 10.18
N VAL A 320 10.90 -7.72 10.80
CA VAL A 320 11.56 -6.59 10.13
C VAL A 320 12.82 -6.21 10.90
N GLN A 321 13.98 -6.32 10.25
CA GLN A 321 15.27 -6.05 10.88
C GLN A 321 15.56 -4.55 10.91
N ASP A 322 15.23 -3.84 9.82
CA ASP A 322 15.44 -2.41 9.69
C ASP A 322 14.64 -1.63 10.76
N ALA A 323 15.38 -0.99 11.66
CA ALA A 323 14.83 -0.20 12.76
C ALA A 323 13.99 0.99 12.27
N GLY A 324 14.36 1.61 11.14
CA GLY A 324 13.61 2.71 10.54
C GLY A 324 12.22 2.25 10.07
N VAL A 325 12.14 1.12 9.40
CA VAL A 325 10.88 0.53 8.95
C VAL A 325 10.00 0.15 10.15
N ARG A 326 10.57 -0.49 11.18
CA ARG A 326 9.84 -0.79 12.43
C ARG A 326 9.25 0.46 13.08
N TRP A 327 10.04 1.53 13.16
CA TRP A 327 9.59 2.83 13.68
C TRP A 327 8.36 3.34 12.91
N GLU A 328 8.39 3.31 11.57
CA GLU A 328 7.26 3.75 10.75
C GLU A 328 5.98 2.95 11.04
N TYR A 329 6.08 1.62 11.17
CA TYR A 329 4.94 0.77 11.54
C TYR A 329 4.39 1.13 12.92
N CYS A 330 5.26 1.33 13.91
CA CYS A 330 4.85 1.71 15.27
C CYS A 330 4.15 3.08 15.29
N VAL A 331 4.70 4.09 14.62
CA VAL A 331 4.09 5.43 14.50
C VAL A 331 2.71 5.33 13.85
N ARG A 332 2.56 4.51 12.79
CA ARG A 332 1.27 4.32 12.12
C ARG A 332 0.23 3.67 13.04
N ALA A 333 0.63 2.67 13.81
CA ALA A 333 -0.27 1.93 14.70
C ALA A 333 -0.61 2.72 15.98
N LYS A 334 0.27 3.60 16.45
CA LYS A 334 0.10 4.41 17.67
C LYS A 334 -0.36 5.86 17.43
N ARG A 335 -0.57 6.26 16.18
CA ARG A 335 -0.97 7.65 15.87
C ARG A 335 -2.26 8.05 16.58
N GLY A 336 -2.34 9.32 16.95
CA GLY A 336 -3.41 9.88 17.75
C GLY A 336 -3.26 9.67 19.27
N GLN A 337 -2.29 8.87 19.74
CA GLN A 337 -1.94 8.79 21.16
C GLN A 337 -0.79 9.74 21.48
N THR A 338 -0.94 10.47 22.59
CA THR A 338 0.12 11.33 23.16
C THR A 338 1.11 10.50 23.95
N ASP A 339 0.62 9.71 24.92
CA ASP A 339 1.43 8.77 25.70
C ASP A 339 1.42 7.38 25.05
N THR A 340 2.53 7.03 24.41
CA THR A 340 2.65 5.74 23.71
C THR A 340 3.14 4.60 24.61
N SER A 341 3.39 4.86 25.90
CA SER A 341 3.63 3.81 26.90
C SER A 341 2.36 2.98 27.16
N GLN A 342 1.19 3.58 26.92
CA GLN A 342 -0.09 2.91 27.12
C GLN A 342 -0.47 1.98 25.96
N PRO A 343 -1.20 0.88 26.24
CA PRO A 343 -1.87 0.09 25.21
C PRO A 343 -2.88 0.94 24.43
N GLY A 344 -3.07 0.60 23.14
CA GLY A 344 -4.03 1.27 22.27
C GLY A 344 -3.52 1.34 20.83
N CYS A 345 -4.43 1.48 19.88
CA CYS A 345 -4.06 1.54 18.47
C CYS A 345 -4.87 2.57 17.68
N PHE A 346 -4.45 2.83 16.45
CA PHE A 346 -5.23 3.46 15.40
C PHE A 346 -5.47 2.46 14.27
N SER A 347 -6.63 1.80 14.32
CA SER A 347 -6.93 0.60 13.56
C SER A 347 -7.24 0.80 12.08
N LYS A 348 -7.15 2.04 11.58
CA LYS A 348 -7.52 2.39 10.20
C LYS A 348 -6.85 1.51 9.15
N ASP A 349 -5.58 1.14 9.31
CA ASP A 349 -4.86 0.35 8.30
C ASP A 349 -5.24 -1.14 8.29
N GLN A 350 -6.04 -1.65 9.25
CA GLN A 350 -6.58 -3.02 9.18
C GLN A 350 -7.55 -3.20 8.00
N VAL A 351 -8.13 -2.10 7.50
CA VAL A 351 -9.02 -2.08 6.35
C VAL A 351 -8.39 -2.68 5.09
N TYR A 352 -7.05 -2.61 4.95
CA TYR A 352 -6.36 -3.12 3.78
C TYR A 352 -6.49 -4.64 3.67
N LEU A 353 -6.06 -5.37 4.69
CA LEU A 353 -6.15 -6.83 4.69
C LEU A 353 -7.62 -7.29 4.75
N ASP A 354 -8.45 -6.66 5.58
CA ASP A 354 -9.88 -6.95 5.67
C ASP A 354 -10.55 -6.86 4.29
N GLY A 355 -10.32 -5.77 3.57
CA GLY A 355 -10.85 -5.57 2.23
C GLY A 355 -10.33 -6.58 1.22
N ILE A 356 -9.03 -6.88 1.23
CA ILE A 356 -8.42 -7.89 0.37
C ILE A 356 -9.11 -9.24 0.57
N LEU A 357 -9.22 -9.72 1.81
CA LEU A 357 -9.75 -11.06 2.09
C LEU A 357 -11.23 -11.18 1.72
N ARG A 358 -12.02 -10.13 1.95
CA ARG A 358 -13.43 -10.08 1.50
C ARG A 358 -13.58 -10.14 -0.01
N ILE A 359 -12.75 -9.40 -0.74
CA ILE A 359 -12.81 -9.42 -2.21
C ILE A 359 -12.34 -10.77 -2.74
N LEU A 360 -11.24 -11.32 -2.21
CA LEU A 360 -10.74 -12.62 -2.66
C LEU A 360 -11.71 -13.76 -2.35
N ARG A 361 -12.38 -13.74 -1.20
CA ARG A 361 -13.47 -14.67 -0.90
C ARG A 361 -14.55 -14.64 -1.97
N HIS A 362 -15.05 -13.46 -2.31
CA HIS A 362 -16.18 -13.30 -3.23
C HIS A 362 -15.76 -13.09 -4.68
N ARG A 363 -14.49 -13.31 -5.04
CA ARG A 363 -13.95 -12.94 -6.36
C ARG A 363 -14.67 -13.62 -7.52
N GLN A 364 -15.21 -14.82 -7.31
CA GLN A 364 -15.96 -15.54 -8.35
C GLN A 364 -17.39 -15.02 -8.55
N THR A 365 -17.94 -14.26 -7.60
CA THR A 365 -19.31 -13.74 -7.64
C THR A 365 -19.37 -12.23 -7.90
N ILE A 366 -18.28 -11.51 -7.69
CA ILE A 366 -18.18 -10.07 -7.94
C ILE A 366 -18.10 -9.79 -9.45
N ASP A 367 -19.04 -9.00 -9.98
CA ASP A 367 -18.93 -8.35 -11.29
C ASP A 367 -17.93 -7.18 -11.20
N PHE A 368 -16.64 -7.47 -11.41
CA PHE A 368 -15.56 -6.49 -11.29
C PHE A 368 -15.68 -5.30 -12.26
N PRO A 369 -15.99 -5.49 -13.57
CA PRO A 369 -16.23 -4.37 -14.47
C PRO A 369 -17.37 -3.46 -13.98
N LEU A 370 -18.48 -4.03 -13.53
CA LEU A 370 -19.59 -3.25 -12.99
C LEU A 370 -19.21 -2.55 -11.68
N LEU A 371 -18.52 -3.24 -10.77
CA LEU A 371 -18.01 -2.65 -9.53
C LEU A 371 -17.10 -1.45 -9.83
N ALA A 372 -16.23 -1.54 -10.82
CA ALA A 372 -15.41 -0.40 -11.27
C ALA A 372 -16.26 0.75 -11.84
N ALA A 373 -17.26 0.44 -12.66
CA ALA A 373 -18.15 1.42 -13.28
C ALA A 373 -19.07 2.15 -12.28
N LEU A 374 -19.54 1.48 -11.23
CA LEU A 374 -20.42 2.05 -10.20
C LEU A 374 -19.69 2.99 -9.22
N GLY A 375 -18.36 3.10 -9.32
CA GLY A 375 -17.58 4.02 -8.49
C GLY A 375 -17.41 3.53 -7.06
N LYS A 376 -17.50 4.44 -6.06
CA LYS A 376 -17.12 4.18 -4.66
C LYS A 376 -18.25 3.53 -3.86
N VAL A 377 -18.57 2.28 -4.20
CA VAL A 377 -19.61 1.44 -3.56
C VAL A 377 -19.02 0.13 -3.01
N SER A 378 -19.71 -0.50 -2.06
CA SER A 378 -19.37 -1.85 -1.61
C SER A 378 -19.61 -2.86 -2.73
N TYR A 379 -18.81 -3.94 -2.78
CA TYR A 379 -19.06 -5.04 -3.71
C TYR A 379 -20.42 -5.70 -3.47
N GLU A 380 -20.92 -5.64 -2.24
CA GLU A 380 -22.21 -6.21 -1.82
C GLU A 380 -23.41 -5.47 -2.43
N ASP A 381 -23.23 -4.20 -2.81
CA ASP A 381 -24.31 -3.38 -3.39
C ASP A 381 -24.38 -3.51 -4.92
N VAL A 382 -23.38 -4.11 -5.57
CA VAL A 382 -23.19 -4.09 -7.04
C VAL A 382 -24.44 -4.58 -7.78
N ASN A 383 -24.95 -5.76 -7.43
CA ASN A 383 -26.09 -6.38 -8.12
C ASN A 383 -27.36 -5.52 -7.99
N ARG A 384 -27.60 -4.94 -6.82
CA ARG A 384 -28.77 -4.09 -6.55
C ARG A 384 -28.68 -2.75 -7.30
N LEU A 385 -27.48 -2.18 -7.39
CA LEU A 385 -27.23 -0.87 -7.99
C LEU A 385 -27.17 -0.89 -9.52
N LYS A 386 -26.97 -2.06 -10.14
CA LYS A 386 -26.89 -2.23 -11.61
C LYS A 386 -27.98 -1.49 -12.38
N LYS A 387 -29.23 -1.52 -11.90
CA LYS A 387 -30.40 -0.90 -12.55
C LYS A 387 -30.50 0.62 -12.39
N PHE A 388 -29.72 1.21 -11.47
CA PHE A 388 -29.74 2.63 -11.16
C PHE A 388 -28.46 3.35 -11.60
N GLY A 389 -27.38 2.59 -11.84
CA GLY A 389 -26.07 3.13 -12.15
C GLY A 389 -26.01 3.81 -13.52
N VAL A 390 -25.31 4.93 -13.57
CA VAL A 390 -24.94 5.58 -14.83
C VAL A 390 -23.69 4.88 -15.36
N LEU A 391 -23.86 3.98 -16.33
CA LEU A 391 -22.78 3.15 -16.87
C LEU A 391 -22.18 3.72 -18.17
N GLU A 392 -22.87 4.65 -18.82
CA GLU A 392 -22.38 5.29 -20.04
C GLU A 392 -21.06 6.03 -19.77
N LYS A 393 -20.05 5.76 -20.61
CA LYS A 393 -18.72 6.35 -20.52
C LYS A 393 -18.02 6.09 -19.17
N ALA A 394 -18.43 5.05 -18.44
CA ALA A 394 -17.71 4.59 -17.26
C ALA A 394 -16.28 4.22 -17.66
N ARG A 395 -15.31 4.64 -16.85
CA ARG A 395 -13.89 4.33 -17.08
C ARG A 395 -13.54 3.03 -16.41
N ILE A 396 -13.07 2.06 -17.19
CA ILE A 396 -12.53 0.80 -16.68
C ILE A 396 -11.00 0.86 -16.79
N PRO A 397 -10.26 0.62 -15.69
CA PRO A 397 -8.79 0.68 -15.72
C PRO A 397 -8.22 -0.28 -16.75
N HIS A 398 -7.12 0.11 -17.43
CA HIS A 398 -6.57 -0.70 -18.53
C HIS A 398 -6.23 -2.15 -18.11
N PHE A 399 -5.84 -2.37 -16.85
CA PHE A 399 -5.48 -3.69 -16.33
C PHE A 399 -6.68 -4.59 -16.01
N MET A 400 -7.91 -4.07 -16.04
CA MET A 400 -9.15 -4.83 -15.84
C MET A 400 -9.87 -5.13 -17.16
N GLN A 401 -9.37 -4.64 -18.30
CA GLN A 401 -10.01 -4.84 -19.60
C GLN A 401 -9.94 -6.30 -20.06
N ASP A 402 -8.84 -7.00 -19.73
CA ASP A 402 -8.70 -8.44 -19.89
C ASP A 402 -9.15 -9.13 -18.59
N LEU A 403 -10.44 -9.44 -18.52
CA LEU A 403 -11.05 -10.01 -17.31
C LEU A 403 -10.52 -11.40 -17.01
N GLU A 404 -10.25 -12.23 -18.02
CA GLU A 404 -9.70 -13.58 -17.82
C GLU A 404 -8.32 -13.51 -17.16
N ARG A 405 -7.45 -12.65 -17.69
CA ARG A 405 -6.13 -12.42 -17.08
C ARG A 405 -6.26 -11.82 -15.68
N TYR A 406 -7.16 -10.87 -15.49
CA TYR A 406 -7.41 -10.25 -14.18
C TYR A 406 -7.80 -11.30 -13.14
N MET A 407 -8.77 -12.17 -13.46
CA MET A 407 -9.21 -13.26 -12.59
C MET A 407 -8.07 -14.25 -12.29
N LYS A 408 -7.29 -14.66 -13.30
CA LYS A 408 -6.09 -15.49 -13.10
C LYS A 408 -5.08 -14.86 -12.14
N GLN A 409 -4.92 -13.53 -12.14
CA GLN A 409 -4.05 -12.87 -11.17
C GLN A 409 -4.63 -12.88 -9.76
N LEU A 410 -5.95 -12.77 -9.58
CA LEU A 410 -6.56 -12.89 -8.26
C LEU A 410 -6.37 -14.30 -7.68
N ASP A 411 -6.54 -15.35 -8.49
CA ASP A 411 -6.27 -16.73 -8.08
C ASP A 411 -4.78 -16.96 -7.77
N HIS A 412 -3.90 -16.32 -8.53
CA HIS A 412 -2.45 -16.33 -8.25
C HIS A 412 -2.12 -15.66 -6.90
N ILE A 413 -2.81 -14.58 -6.54
CA ILE A 413 -2.67 -13.94 -5.23
C ILE A 413 -3.13 -14.90 -4.12
N VAL A 414 -4.29 -15.54 -4.26
CA VAL A 414 -4.80 -16.53 -3.28
C VAL A 414 -3.78 -17.64 -3.05
N THR A 415 -3.32 -18.26 -4.14
CA THR A 415 -2.37 -19.37 -4.10
C THR A 415 -1.03 -18.95 -3.49
N THR A 416 -0.47 -17.82 -3.92
CA THR A 416 0.83 -17.33 -3.44
C THR A 416 0.84 -17.08 -1.93
N ASN A 417 -0.30 -16.63 -1.38
CA ASN A 417 -0.42 -16.25 0.03
C ASN A 417 -0.96 -17.38 0.91
N GLY A 418 -1.12 -18.60 0.36
CA GLY A 418 -1.60 -19.76 1.09
C GLY A 418 -2.99 -19.55 1.70
N LEU A 419 -3.86 -18.79 1.04
CA LEU A 419 -5.21 -18.52 1.50
C LEU A 419 -6.11 -19.69 1.12
N ASN A 420 -6.85 -20.24 2.09
CA ASN A 420 -7.76 -21.36 1.89
C ASN A 420 -9.21 -20.87 1.73
N GLU A 421 -9.94 -21.41 0.76
CA GLU A 421 -11.32 -20.97 0.47
C GLU A 421 -12.30 -21.32 1.59
N GLU A 422 -12.24 -22.52 2.16
CA GLU A 422 -13.09 -22.96 3.28
C GLU A 422 -12.84 -22.11 4.54
N GLU A 423 -11.57 -21.80 4.83
CA GLU A 423 -11.18 -20.92 5.94
C GLU A 423 -11.74 -19.50 5.73
N LEU A 424 -11.61 -18.97 4.51
CA LEU A 424 -12.24 -17.69 4.16
C LEU A 424 -13.76 -17.77 4.25
N GLU A 425 -14.36 -18.91 3.90
CA GLU A 425 -15.79 -19.17 3.99
C GLU A 425 -16.31 -19.12 5.44
N GLN A 426 -15.54 -19.68 6.37
CA GLN A 426 -15.86 -19.67 7.79
C GLN A 426 -15.70 -18.28 8.43
N LEU A 427 -14.68 -17.52 8.02
CA LEU A 427 -14.36 -16.22 8.64
C LEU A 427 -15.25 -15.05 8.19
N LEU A 428 -15.90 -15.18 7.03
CA LEU A 428 -16.56 -14.06 6.34
C LEU A 428 -17.96 -14.40 5.79
N PRO A 429 -18.81 -15.16 6.50
CA PRO A 429 -20.05 -15.73 5.97
C PRO A 429 -20.92 -14.73 5.21
N ASP A 430 -21.68 -15.22 4.24
CA ASP A 430 -22.48 -14.42 3.28
C ASP A 430 -23.51 -13.48 3.93
#